data_AF-A0A4Y7RWQ8-F1
#
_entry.id   AF-A0A4Y7RWQ8-F1
#
_cell.length_a   1.000
_cell.length_b   1.000
_cell.length_c   1.000
_cell.angle_alpha   90.00
_cell.angle_beta   90.00
_cell.angle_gamma   90.00
#
_symmetry.space_group_name_H-M   'P 1'
#
loop_
_entity.id
_entity.type
_entity.pdbx_description
1 polymer ?
#
loop_
_entity_poly.entity_id
_entity_poly.type
_entity_poly.pdbx_seq_one_letter_code
_entity_poly.pdbx_strand_id
1 'polypeptide(L)'
;MDAKTEAMASNQMSHMCAMNPQMLLDMYVQSEQCEAPLYAQLAQMAPTPCLRQMIAQMAMEEPGHTARLAALAAAYGLGASAPMTHGGQIGMAPQFFSVEEKKE
;
A
#
# COMPACT_ATOMS: atom_id res chain seq x y z
N MET A 1 -19.48 -17.49 -4.19
CA MET A 1 -18.05 -17.20 -4.02
C MET A 1 -17.30 -18.37 -4.61
N ASP A 2 -16.60 -18.13 -5.72
CA ASP A 2 -15.97 -19.18 -6.53
C ASP A 2 -14.69 -19.68 -5.86
N ALA A 3 -14.49 -21.00 -5.83
CA ALA A 3 -13.32 -21.69 -5.26
C ALA A 3 -11.97 -21.17 -5.81
N LYS A 4 -11.99 -20.57 -7.00
CA LYS A 4 -10.83 -19.92 -7.62
C LYS A 4 -10.36 -18.66 -6.86
N THR A 5 -11.29 -17.94 -6.23
CA THR A 5 -11.02 -16.71 -5.47
C THR A 5 -10.41 -17.04 -4.10
N GLU A 6 -10.90 -18.09 -3.44
CA GLU A 6 -10.33 -18.58 -2.18
C GLU A 6 -8.92 -19.14 -2.37
N ALA A 7 -8.68 -19.85 -3.48
CA ALA A 7 -7.36 -20.36 -3.81
C ALA A 7 -6.32 -19.24 -4.05
N MET A 8 -6.71 -18.14 -4.72
CA MET A 8 -5.82 -16.99 -4.94
C MET A 8 -5.51 -16.23 -3.65
N ALA A 9 -6.48 -16.09 -2.74
CA ALA A 9 -6.26 -15.47 -1.43
C ALA A 9 -5.37 -16.34 -0.53
N SER A 10 -5.62 -17.65 -0.50
CA SER A 10 -4.84 -18.63 0.28
C SER A 10 -3.38 -18.74 -0.18
N ASN A 11 -3.14 -18.66 -1.50
CA ASN A 11 -1.79 -18.73 -2.06
C ASN A 11 -0.96 -17.45 -1.78
N GLN A 12 -1.60 -16.27 -1.80
CA GLN A 12 -0.96 -15.01 -1.43
C GLN A 12 -0.65 -14.95 0.08
N MET A 13 -1.58 -15.38 0.93
CA MET A 13 -1.37 -15.43 2.39
C MET A 13 -0.26 -16.43 2.78
N SER A 14 -0.21 -17.60 2.14
CA SER A 14 0.84 -18.62 2.40
C SER A 14 2.23 -18.14 1.99
N HIS A 15 2.33 -17.38 0.90
CA HIS A 15 3.62 -16.83 0.46
C HIS A 15 4.12 -15.70 1.38
N MET A 16 3.22 -14.98 2.06
CA MET A 16 3.59 -13.99 3.08
C MET A 16 4.18 -14.64 4.34
N CYS A 17 3.69 -15.82 4.75
CA CYS A 17 4.25 -16.59 5.86
C CYS A 17 5.68 -17.10 5.61
N ALA A 18 6.13 -17.14 4.35
CA ALA A 18 7.50 -17.52 3.97
C ALA A 18 8.47 -16.33 3.90
N MET A 19 7.98 -15.08 4.01
CA MET A 19 8.81 -13.88 3.96
C MET A 19 9.42 -13.58 5.33
N ASN A 20 10.67 -13.10 5.33
CA ASN A 20 11.29 -12.58 6.54
C ASN A 20 10.44 -11.40 7.09
N PRO A 21 10.17 -11.32 8.40
CA PRO A 21 9.31 -10.28 8.98
C PRO A 21 9.80 -8.86 8.71
N GLN A 22 11.12 -8.66 8.56
CA GLN A 22 11.68 -7.37 8.18
C GLN A 22 11.29 -7.00 6.75
N MET A 23 11.37 -7.93 5.79
CA MET A 23 10.94 -7.69 4.41
C MET A 23 9.45 -7.38 4.32
N LEU A 24 8.63 -7.99 5.17
CA LEU A 24 7.20 -7.71 5.24
C LEU A 24 6.96 -6.26 5.68
N LEU A 25 7.62 -5.82 6.76
CA LEU A 25 7.51 -4.45 7.24
C LEU A 25 8.05 -3.44 6.23
N ASP A 26 9.15 -3.75 5.55
CA ASP A 26 9.72 -2.89 4.52
C ASP A 26 8.78 -2.72 3.32
N MET A 27 8.07 -3.78 2.93
CA MET A 27 7.06 -3.76 1.88
C MET A 27 5.89 -2.85 2.26
N TYR A 28 5.38 -2.98 3.50
CA TYR A 28 4.31 -2.10 3.99
C TYR A 28 4.78 -0.65 4.11
N VAL A 29 5.97 -0.38 4.63
CA VAL A 29 6.49 1.00 4.68
C VAL A 29 6.56 1.61 3.27
N GLN A 30 6.95 0.83 2.26
CA GLN A 30 6.97 1.28 0.87
C GLN A 30 5.56 1.54 0.32
N SER A 31 4.55 0.73 0.67
CA SER A 31 3.18 0.97 0.21
C SER A 31 2.64 2.28 0.78
N GLU A 32 2.77 2.50 2.09
CA GLU A 32 2.28 3.71 2.78
C GLU A 32 2.96 4.99 2.23
N GLN A 33 4.26 4.92 1.91
CA GLN A 33 4.99 6.02 1.27
C GLN A 33 4.49 6.33 -0.16
N CYS A 34 3.99 5.33 -0.88
CA CYS A 34 3.40 5.50 -2.21
C CYS A 34 1.94 5.96 -2.16
N GLU A 35 1.20 5.60 -1.12
CA GLU A 35 -0.22 5.91 -0.92
C GLU A 35 -0.44 7.40 -0.61
N ALA A 36 0.43 8.01 0.21
CA ALA A 36 0.32 9.43 0.55
C ALA A 36 0.25 10.37 -0.67
N PRO A 37 1.21 10.34 -1.63
CA PRO A 37 1.14 11.17 -2.83
C PRO A 37 0.00 10.76 -3.77
N LEU A 38 -0.38 9.48 -3.81
CA LEU A 38 -1.50 9.01 -4.63
C LEU A 38 -2.83 9.62 -4.13
N TYR A 39 -3.10 9.52 -2.83
CA TYR A 39 -4.29 10.12 -2.24
C TYR A 39 -4.28 11.65 -2.38
N ALA A 40 -3.12 12.30 -2.24
CA ALA A 40 -3.02 13.74 -2.49
C ALA A 40 -3.40 14.14 -3.93
N GLN A 41 -3.06 13.31 -4.94
CA GLN A 41 -3.47 13.52 -6.33
C GLN A 41 -4.96 13.23 -6.54
N LEU A 42 -5.48 12.13 -5.99
CA LEU A 42 -6.90 11.78 -6.08
C LEU A 42 -7.80 12.83 -5.44
N ALA A 43 -7.38 13.43 -4.32
CA ALA A 43 -8.10 14.51 -3.68
C ALA A 43 -8.24 15.73 -4.63
N GLN A 44 -7.23 16.03 -5.44
CA GLN A 44 -7.29 17.12 -6.42
C GLN A 44 -8.31 16.83 -7.54
N MET A 45 -8.43 15.57 -7.95
CA MET A 45 -9.34 15.14 -9.01
C MET A 45 -10.78 14.88 -8.53
N ALA A 46 -11.02 14.87 -7.21
CA ALA A 46 -12.33 14.56 -6.66
C ALA A 46 -13.42 15.58 -7.11
N PRO A 47 -14.60 15.11 -7.56
CA PRO A 47 -15.66 15.97 -8.11
C PRO A 47 -16.41 16.78 -7.05
N THR A 48 -16.43 16.33 -5.79
CA THR A 48 -17.16 16.99 -4.71
C THR A 48 -16.23 17.44 -3.58
N PRO A 49 -16.54 18.55 -2.88
CA PRO A 49 -15.75 19.00 -1.73
C PRO A 49 -15.67 17.97 -0.60
N CYS A 50 -16.76 17.25 -0.33
CA CYS A 50 -16.80 16.20 0.69
C CYS A 50 -15.82 15.07 0.36
N LEU A 51 -15.86 14.55 -0.88
CA LEU A 51 -14.96 13.47 -1.29
C LEU A 51 -13.50 13.94 -1.32
N ARG A 52 -13.25 15.17 -1.76
CA ARG A 52 -11.92 15.80 -1.70
C ARG A 52 -11.37 15.83 -0.28
N GLN A 53 -12.18 16.22 0.70
CA GLN A 53 -11.79 16.26 2.10
C GLN A 53 -11.49 14.87 2.65
N MET A 54 -12.35 13.88 2.37
CA MET A 54 -12.12 12.49 2.80
C MET A 54 -10.82 11.94 2.25
N ILE A 55 -10.55 12.11 0.95
CA ILE A 55 -9.33 11.60 0.33
C ILE A 55 -8.09 12.37 0.82
N ALA A 56 -8.20 13.68 1.04
CA ALA A 56 -7.11 14.46 1.61
C ALA A 56 -6.78 14.00 3.04
N GLN A 57 -7.79 13.60 3.84
CA GLN A 57 -7.56 13.04 5.17
C GLN A 57 -6.79 11.71 5.11
N MET A 58 -7.13 10.82 4.17
CA MET A 58 -6.36 9.58 3.97
C MET A 58 -4.88 9.88 3.72
N ALA A 59 -4.56 10.82 2.81
CA ALA A 59 -3.19 11.23 2.54
C ALA A 59 -2.43 11.75 3.79
N MET A 60 -3.15 12.34 4.75
CA MET A 60 -2.57 12.86 6.00
C MET A 60 -2.31 11.78 7.05
N GLU A 61 -2.96 10.61 6.94
CA GLU A 61 -2.83 9.50 7.89
C GLU A 61 -1.62 8.59 7.58
N GLU A 62 -1.26 8.46 6.30
CA GLU A 62 -0.16 7.62 5.79
C GLU A 62 1.21 7.85 6.48
N PRO A 63 1.66 9.10 6.77
CA PRO A 63 2.90 9.31 7.52
C PRO A 63 2.84 8.71 8.93
N GLY A 64 1.65 8.71 9.55
CA GLY A 64 1.41 8.09 10.85
C GLY A 64 1.50 6.56 10.79
N HIS A 65 1.06 5.95 9.69
CA HIS A 65 1.18 4.51 9.47
C HIS A 65 2.64 4.10 9.31
N THR A 66 3.39 4.84 8.50
CA THR A 66 4.84 4.66 8.34
C THR A 66 5.57 4.74 9.69
N ALA A 67 5.23 5.73 10.53
CA ALA A 67 5.81 5.87 11.86
C ALA A 67 5.47 4.69 12.79
N ARG A 68 4.24 4.18 12.74
CA ARG A 68 3.82 3.00 13.52
C ARG A 68 4.56 1.73 13.09
N LEU A 69 4.74 1.52 11.79
CA LEU A 69 5.51 0.39 11.26
C LEU A 69 6.98 0.47 11.66
N ALA A 70 7.59 1.66 11.61
CA ALA A 70 8.95 1.87 12.08
C ALA A 70 9.11 1.59 13.59
N ALA A 71 8.16 2.06 14.40
CA ALA A 71 8.13 1.76 15.84
C ALA A 71 7.97 0.26 16.12
N LEU A 72 7.13 -0.43 15.32
CA LEU A 72 6.96 -1.87 15.41
C LEU A 72 8.26 -2.61 15.08
N ALA A 73 8.93 -2.26 13.99
CA ALA A 73 10.22 -2.86 13.63
C ALA A 73 11.25 -2.70 14.76
N ALA A 74 11.37 -1.49 15.31
CA ALA A 74 12.27 -1.18 16.42
C ALA A 74 11.94 -1.99 17.69
N ALA A 75 10.66 -2.14 18.04
CA ALA A 75 10.23 -2.89 19.22
C ALA A 75 10.60 -4.38 19.16
N TYR A 76 10.69 -4.95 17.96
CA TYR A 76 11.08 -6.34 17.72
C TYR A 76 12.56 -6.52 17.38
N GLY A 77 13.37 -5.45 17.48
CA GLY A 77 14.80 -5.50 17.16
C GLY A 77 15.09 -5.75 15.66
N LEU A 78 14.09 -5.56 14.81
CA LEU A 78 14.24 -5.57 13.36
C LEU A 78 14.78 -4.19 13.00
N GLY A 79 16.09 -4.09 12.79
CA GLY A 79 16.75 -2.82 12.46
C GLY A 79 16.09 -2.17 11.24
N ALA A 80 16.10 -0.84 11.17
CA ALA A 80 15.69 -0.13 9.97
C ALA A 80 16.50 -0.67 8.79
N SER A 81 15.86 -1.41 7.88
CA SER A 81 16.49 -1.76 6.63
C SER A 81 16.88 -0.45 5.95
N ALA A 82 18.12 -0.35 5.48
CA ALA A 82 18.49 0.76 4.62
C ALA A 82 17.49 0.82 3.46
N PRO A 83 17.09 2.01 2.98
CA PRO A 83 16.18 2.11 1.85
C PRO A 83 16.76 1.30 0.71
N MET A 84 16.07 0.24 0.31
CA MET A 84 16.45 -0.61 -0.82
C MET A 84 16.28 0.23 -2.09
N THR A 85 17.30 1.00 -2.45
CA THR A 85 17.37 1.75 -3.70
C THR A 85 17.53 0.76 -4.85
N HIS A 86 16.45 0.06 -5.23
CA HIS A 86 16.44 -0.65 -6.50
C HIS A 86 16.29 0.39 -7.60
N GLY A 87 17.45 0.88 -8.08
CA GLY A 87 17.57 1.51 -9.38
C GLY A 87 17.16 0.49 -10.45
N GLY A 88 15.87 0.41 -10.72
CA GLY A 88 15.28 -0.50 -11.67
C GLY A 88 13.80 -0.21 -11.75
N GLN A 89 13.37 0.30 -12.90
CA GLN A 89 11.97 0.53 -13.22
C GLN A 89 11.16 -0.73 -12.92
N ILE A 90 10.39 -0.73 -11.84
CA ILE A 90 9.29 -1.69 -11.67
C ILE A 90 8.02 -0.93 -12.00
N GLY A 91 7.70 -0.95 -13.30
CA GLY A 91 6.40 -0.55 -13.81
C GLY A 91 5.35 -1.57 -13.37
N MET A 92 4.95 -1.49 -12.11
CA MET A 92 3.77 -2.16 -11.58
C MET A 92 2.98 -1.07 -10.88
N ALA A 93 2.18 -0.34 -11.66
CA ALA A 93 1.06 0.38 -11.08
C ALA A 93 0.27 -0.63 -10.22
N PRO A 94 -0.15 -0.27 -8.99
CA PRO A 94 -1.03 -1.14 -8.23
C PRO A 94 -2.28 -1.38 -9.08
N GLN A 95 -2.53 -2.64 -9.43
CA GLN A 95 -3.64 -3.12 -10.25
C GLN A 95 -4.99 -3.01 -9.51
N PHE A 96 -5.25 -1.90 -8.80
CA PHE A 96 -6.41 -1.76 -7.93
C PHE A 96 -7.57 -0.94 -8.54
N PHE A 97 -7.42 -0.40 -9.75
CA PHE A 97 -8.51 0.33 -10.40
C PHE A 97 -8.59 0.02 -11.91
N SER A 98 -9.15 -1.13 -12.25
CA SER A 98 -9.89 -1.27 -13.52
C SER A 98 -11.36 -1.13 -13.20
N VAL A 99 -11.84 0.12 -13.14
CA VAL A 99 -13.26 0.38 -13.40
C VAL A 99 -13.43 0.20 -14.90
N GLU A 100 -13.99 -0.93 -15.31
CA GLU A 100 -14.54 -1.07 -16.66
C GLU A 100 -15.75 -0.13 -16.76
N GLU A 101 -15.52 1.04 -17.35
CA GLU A 101 -16.57 1.93 -17.83
C GLU A 101 -17.26 1.24 -19.00
N LYS A 102 -18.41 0.60 -18.74
CA LYS A 102 -19.32 0.17 -19.79
C LYS A 102 -20.24 1.34 -20.14
N LYS A 103 -19.88 2.01 -21.24
CA LYS A 103 -20.68 3.05 -21.89
C LYS A 103 -21.96 2.40 -22.46
N GLU A 104 -23.10 3.03 -22.17
CA GLU A 104 -24.44 2.72 -22.71
C GLU A 104 -24.48 2.82 -24.24
#